data_AF-A0A8A8D2F4-F1
#
_entry.id   AF-A0A8A8D2F4-F1
#
_cell.length_a   1.000
_cell.length_b   1.000
_cell.length_c   1.000
_cell.angle_alpha   90.00
_cell.angle_beta   90.00
_cell.angle_gamma   90.00
#
_symmetry.space_group_name_H-M   'P 1'
#
loop_
_entity.id
_entity.type
_entity.pdbx_description
1 polymer ?
#
loop_
_entity_poly.entity_id
_entity_poly.type
_entity_poly.pdbx_seq_one_letter_code
_entity_poly.pdbx_strand_id
1 'polypeptide(L)'
;MNGLVAKFAACAVALSACVAAALYLHALRADLAIAQQQRADAQQALAARDDVIARMRQDAAAHAQQQARLDRAHTAIASKLDAIRLENRRLTDENATLRAWADTPLPDDVVRLQASPALTGADDYVEHVPDGETVHAADARAPHQR
;
A
#
# COMPACT_ATOMS: atom_id res chain seq x y z
N MET A 1 67.94 -11.51 -80.49
CA MET A 1 67.65 -12.18 -79.19
C MET A 1 66.95 -11.28 -78.16
N ASN A 2 66.89 -9.95 -78.32
CA ASN A 2 66.35 -9.04 -77.29
C ASN A 2 64.81 -9.00 -77.18
N GLY A 3 64.08 -9.29 -78.27
CA GLY A 3 62.61 -9.21 -78.28
C GLY A 3 61.90 -10.31 -77.48
N LEU A 4 62.50 -11.49 -77.35
CA LEU A 4 61.95 -12.57 -76.51
C LEU A 4 62.13 -12.25 -75.02
N VAL A 5 63.31 -11.76 -74.63
CA VAL A 5 63.63 -11.36 -73.26
C VAL A 5 62.69 -10.25 -72.77
N ALA A 6 62.42 -9.24 -73.61
CA ALA A 6 61.47 -8.17 -73.27
C ALA A 6 60.04 -8.67 -73.05
N LYS A 7 59.58 -9.64 -73.86
CA LYS A 7 58.25 -10.26 -73.69
C LYS A 7 58.16 -11.09 -72.41
N PHE A 8 59.19 -11.88 -72.08
CA PHE A 8 59.24 -12.62 -70.83
C PHE A 8 59.25 -11.70 -69.61
N ALA A 9 60.00 -10.59 -69.67
CA ALA A 9 60.00 -9.57 -68.62
C ALA A 9 58.61 -8.93 -68.45
N ALA A 10 57.94 -8.58 -69.55
CA ALA A 10 56.59 -8.02 -69.51
C ALA A 10 55.56 -9.02 -68.93
N CYS A 11 55.65 -10.30 -69.31
CA CYS A 11 54.80 -11.34 -68.73
C CYS A 11 55.05 -11.54 -67.22
N ALA A 12 56.30 -11.48 -66.77
CA ALA A 12 56.64 -11.59 -65.36
C ALA A 12 56.05 -10.44 -64.53
N VAL A 13 56.10 -9.20 -65.06
CA VAL A 13 55.48 -8.03 -64.42
C VAL A 13 53.95 -8.14 -64.40
N ALA A 14 53.34 -8.61 -65.48
CA ALA A 14 51.89 -8.81 -65.53
C ALA A 14 51.45 -9.88 -64.50
N LEU A 15 52.20 -10.98 -64.40
CA LEU A 15 51.93 -12.03 -63.42
C LEU A 15 52.09 -11.53 -61.98
N SER A 16 53.14 -10.77 -61.68
CA SER A 16 53.33 -10.21 -60.33
C SER A 16 52.22 -9.23 -59.96
N ALA A 17 51.77 -8.39 -60.89
CA ALA A 17 50.62 -7.50 -60.70
C ALA A 17 49.32 -8.29 -60.43
N CYS A 18 49.07 -9.36 -61.19
CA CYS A 18 47.91 -10.24 -60.95
C CYS A 18 47.96 -10.92 -59.58
N VAL A 19 49.13 -11.40 -59.15
CA VAL A 19 49.32 -12.00 -57.82
C VAL A 19 49.08 -10.96 -56.73
N ALA A 20 49.64 -9.75 -56.86
CA ALA A 20 49.43 -8.68 -55.91
C ALA A 20 47.94 -8.30 -55.80
N ALA A 21 47.23 -8.20 -56.93
CA ALA A 21 45.79 -7.93 -56.96
C ALA A 21 44.97 -9.06 -56.30
N ALA A 22 45.34 -10.33 -56.54
CA ALA A 22 44.68 -11.47 -55.91
C ALA A 22 44.87 -11.48 -54.38
N LEU A 23 46.08 -11.19 -53.90
CA LEU A 23 46.37 -11.08 -52.47
C LEU A 23 45.60 -9.92 -51.83
N TYR A 24 45.54 -8.77 -52.50
CA TYR A 24 44.78 -7.61 -52.03
C TYR A 24 43.28 -7.91 -51.93
N LEU A 25 42.71 -8.56 -52.95
CA LEU A 25 41.31 -8.95 -52.94
C LEU A 25 41.02 -9.99 -51.85
N HIS A 26 41.96 -10.90 -51.60
CA HIS A 26 41.83 -11.88 -50.52
C HIS A 26 41.87 -11.21 -49.13
N ALA A 27 42.78 -10.25 -48.92
CA ALA A 27 42.85 -9.45 -47.70
C ALA A 27 41.54 -8.65 -47.50
N LEU A 28 41.03 -7.99 -48.53
CA LEU A 28 39.79 -7.24 -48.46
C LEU A 28 38.58 -8.12 -48.12
N ARG A 29 38.53 -9.35 -48.67
CA ARG A 29 37.50 -10.34 -48.31
C ARG A 29 37.62 -10.78 -46.86
N ALA A 30 38.84 -10.97 -46.35
CA ALA A 30 39.08 -11.31 -44.96
C ALA A 30 38.62 -10.18 -44.02
N ASP A 31 38.93 -8.93 -44.34
CA ASP A 31 38.50 -7.76 -43.56
C ASP A 31 36.97 -7.62 -43.52
N LEU A 32 36.30 -7.84 -44.66
CA LEU A 32 34.83 -7.86 -44.71
C LEU A 32 34.24 -8.97 -43.84
N ALA A 33 34.82 -10.18 -43.86
CA ALA A 33 34.37 -11.28 -43.02
C ALA A 33 34.53 -10.95 -41.53
N ILE A 34 35.67 -10.35 -41.15
CA ILE A 34 35.91 -9.90 -39.77
C ILE A 34 34.91 -8.82 -39.36
N ALA A 35 34.67 -7.82 -40.21
CA ALA A 35 33.72 -6.75 -39.91
C ALA A 35 32.28 -7.27 -39.80
N GLN A 36 31.90 -8.25 -40.63
CA GLN A 36 30.59 -8.92 -40.52
C GLN A 36 30.47 -9.72 -39.23
N GLN A 37 31.51 -10.45 -38.84
CA GLN A 37 31.54 -11.19 -37.58
C GLN A 37 31.40 -10.25 -36.38
N GLN A 38 32.17 -9.16 -36.34
CA GLN A 38 32.07 -8.16 -35.27
C GLN A 38 30.68 -7.54 -35.17
N ARG A 39 30.01 -7.31 -36.30
CA ARG A 39 28.61 -6.84 -36.30
C ARG A 39 27.66 -7.89 -35.73
N ALA A 40 27.81 -9.15 -36.12
CA ALA A 40 27.00 -10.24 -35.60
C ALA A 40 27.18 -10.39 -34.08
N ASP A 41 28.43 -10.37 -33.60
CA ASP A 41 28.76 -10.46 -32.18
C ASP A 41 28.19 -9.26 -31.40
N ALA A 42 28.32 -8.05 -31.95
CA ALA A 42 27.76 -6.84 -31.34
C ALA A 42 26.22 -6.88 -31.29
N GLN A 43 25.56 -7.37 -32.35
CA GLN A 43 24.11 -7.55 -32.38
C GLN A 43 23.65 -8.59 -31.35
N GLN A 44 24.37 -9.70 -31.21
CA GLN A 44 24.08 -10.71 -30.20
C GLN A 44 24.28 -10.15 -28.78
N ALA A 45 25.34 -9.37 -28.55
CA ALA A 45 25.58 -8.72 -27.27
C ALA A 45 24.48 -7.69 -26.95
N LEU A 46 23.99 -6.94 -27.94
CA LEU A 46 22.86 -6.03 -27.78
C LEU A 46 21.58 -6.78 -27.44
N ALA A 47 21.24 -7.84 -28.19
CA ALA A 47 20.07 -8.66 -27.92
C ALA A 47 20.10 -9.26 -26.50
N ALA A 48 21.26 -9.76 -26.07
CA ALA A 48 21.44 -10.28 -24.72
C ALA A 48 21.25 -9.19 -23.64
N ARG A 49 21.71 -7.96 -23.90
CA ARG A 49 21.49 -6.82 -22.99
C ARG A 49 20.04 -6.38 -22.97
N ASP A 50 19.37 -6.34 -24.12
CA ASP A 50 17.97 -5.97 -24.23
C ASP A 50 17.08 -6.96 -23.45
N ASP A 51 17.39 -8.26 -23.54
CA ASP A 51 16.75 -9.30 -22.73
C ASP A 51 16.94 -9.09 -21.22
N VAL A 52 18.15 -8.71 -20.78
CA VAL A 52 18.42 -8.38 -19.38
C VAL A 52 17.63 -7.15 -18.94
N ILE A 53 17.62 -6.10 -19.76
CA ILE A 53 16.85 -4.88 -19.49
C ILE A 53 15.36 -5.19 -19.41
N ALA A 54 14.83 -6.02 -20.31
CA ALA A 54 13.43 -6.44 -20.29
C ALA A 54 13.08 -7.17 -18.99
N ARG A 55 13.93 -8.12 -18.56
CA ARG A 55 13.77 -8.81 -17.26
C ARG A 55 13.82 -7.83 -16.09
N MET A 56 14.82 -6.96 -16.03
CA MET A 56 14.94 -5.95 -14.97
C MET A 56 13.72 -5.03 -14.89
N ARG A 57 13.14 -4.65 -16.04
CA ARG A 57 11.92 -3.83 -16.09
C ARG A 57 10.70 -4.59 -15.59
N GLN A 58 10.59 -5.87 -15.96
CA GLN A 58 9.51 -6.74 -15.47
C GLN A 58 9.60 -6.93 -13.95
N ASP A 59 10.80 -7.19 -13.43
CA ASP A 59 11.05 -7.32 -12.00
C ASP A 59 10.70 -6.02 -11.27
N ALA A 60 11.20 -4.87 -11.76
CA ALA A 60 10.88 -3.57 -11.18
C ALA A 60 9.37 -3.29 -11.15
N ALA A 61 8.63 -3.66 -12.20
CA ALA A 61 7.18 -3.53 -12.24
C ALA A 61 6.49 -4.45 -11.20
N ALA A 62 6.96 -5.69 -11.05
CA ALA A 62 6.45 -6.62 -10.05
C ALA A 62 6.72 -6.11 -8.62
N HIS A 63 7.93 -5.62 -8.35
CA HIS A 63 8.29 -5.01 -7.08
C HIS A 63 7.44 -3.78 -6.76
N ALA A 64 7.20 -2.89 -7.73
CA ALA A 64 6.34 -1.73 -7.55
C ALA A 64 4.90 -2.13 -7.21
N GLN A 65 4.37 -3.18 -7.86
CA GLN A 65 3.04 -3.71 -7.55
C GLN A 65 2.99 -4.32 -6.14
N GLN A 66 4.03 -5.04 -5.73
CA GLN A 66 4.12 -5.62 -4.40
C GLN A 66 4.20 -4.53 -3.32
N GLN A 67 5.00 -3.49 -3.55
CA GLN A 67 5.10 -2.34 -2.65
C GLN A 67 3.74 -1.65 -2.51
N ALA A 68 3.05 -1.38 -3.62
CA ALA A 68 1.72 -0.77 -3.58
C ALA A 68 0.69 -1.64 -2.82
N ARG A 69 0.83 -2.97 -2.84
CA ARG A 69 -0.02 -3.86 -2.03
C ARG A 69 0.32 -3.76 -0.55
N LEU A 70 1.60 -3.72 -0.18
CA LEU A 70 2.05 -3.55 1.20
C LEU A 70 1.58 -2.21 1.76
N ASP A 71 1.72 -1.12 0.99
CA ASP A 71 1.30 0.21 1.42
C ASP A 71 -0.20 0.25 1.69
N ARG A 72 -1.03 -0.33 0.80
CA ARG A 72 -2.48 -0.44 1.04
C ARG A 72 -2.80 -1.28 2.28
N ALA A 73 -2.10 -2.39 2.48
CA ALA A 73 -2.29 -3.23 3.66
C ALA A 73 -1.92 -2.47 4.95
N HIS A 74 -0.82 -1.74 4.96
CA HIS A 74 -0.41 -0.90 6.08
C HIS A 74 -1.45 0.18 6.37
N THR A 75 -1.94 0.90 5.35
CA THR A 75 -3.00 1.90 5.54
C THR A 75 -4.28 1.27 6.10
N ALA A 76 -4.67 0.09 5.62
CA ALA A 76 -5.85 -0.62 6.12
C ALA A 76 -5.68 -1.12 7.56
N ILE A 77 -4.47 -1.54 7.95
CA ILE A 77 -4.15 -1.93 9.32
C ILE A 77 -4.18 -0.70 10.23
N ALA A 78 -3.58 0.41 9.80
CA ALA A 78 -3.57 1.66 10.56
C ALA A 78 -4.99 2.18 10.80
N SER A 79 -5.85 2.20 9.77
CA SER A 79 -7.24 2.63 9.91
C SER A 79 -8.05 1.74 10.86
N LYS A 80 -7.87 0.41 10.77
CA LYS A 80 -8.48 -0.53 11.73
C LYS A 80 -7.98 -0.30 13.15
N LEU A 81 -6.69 -0.07 13.34
CA LEU A 81 -6.11 0.19 14.65
C LEU A 81 -6.69 1.47 15.26
N ASP A 82 -6.83 2.53 14.46
CA ASP A 82 -7.42 3.79 14.93
C ASP A 82 -8.89 3.64 15.27
N ALA A 83 -9.66 2.88 14.49
CA ALA A 83 -11.05 2.55 14.79
C ALA A 83 -11.17 1.77 16.12
N ILE A 84 -10.33 0.74 16.32
CA ILE A 84 -10.30 -0.04 17.57
C ILE A 84 -9.92 0.84 18.75
N ARG A 85 -8.95 1.74 18.60
CA ARG A 85 -8.54 2.67 19.66
C ARG A 85 -9.65 3.63 20.03
N LEU A 86 -10.37 4.17 19.04
CA LEU A 86 -11.50 5.05 19.30
C LEU A 86 -12.61 4.30 20.06
N GLU A 87 -12.94 3.09 19.62
CA GLU A 87 -13.96 2.28 20.27
C GLU A 87 -13.56 1.89 21.69
N ASN A 88 -12.29 1.52 21.91
CA ASN A 88 -11.81 1.19 23.24
C ASN A 88 -11.86 2.38 24.21
N ARG A 89 -11.54 3.59 23.73
CA ARG A 89 -11.71 4.82 24.52
C ARG A 89 -13.18 5.05 24.86
N ARG A 90 -14.07 4.98 23.87
CA ARG A 90 -15.53 5.12 24.08
C ARG A 90 -16.04 4.15 25.15
N LEU A 91 -15.68 2.87 25.04
CA LEU A 91 -16.09 1.84 26.00
C LEU A 91 -15.51 2.10 27.40
N THR A 92 -14.28 2.62 27.50
CA THR A 92 -13.65 2.95 28.77
C THR A 92 -14.36 4.13 29.44
N ASP A 93 -14.66 5.19 28.68
CA ASP A 93 -15.37 6.36 29.17
C ASP A 93 -16.79 5.98 29.63
N GLU A 94 -17.51 5.19 28.83
CA GLU A 94 -18.85 4.67 29.18
C GLU A 94 -18.81 3.80 30.43
N ASN A 95 -17.81 2.92 30.56
CA ASN A 95 -17.67 2.08 31.74
C ASN A 95 -17.39 2.92 33.00
N ALA A 96 -16.57 3.97 32.89
CA ALA A 96 -16.32 4.89 33.99
C ALA A 96 -17.60 5.64 34.41
N THR A 97 -18.39 6.12 33.45
CA THR A 97 -19.70 6.73 33.73
C THR A 97 -20.67 5.77 34.41
N LEU A 98 -20.76 4.53 33.93
CA LEU A 98 -21.64 3.52 34.52
C LEU A 98 -21.24 3.16 35.96
N ARG A 99 -19.94 3.07 36.25
CA ARG A 99 -19.45 2.86 37.62
C ARG A 99 -19.81 4.05 38.51
N ALA A 100 -19.57 5.28 38.06
CA ALA A 100 -19.92 6.47 38.82
C ALA A 100 -21.43 6.55 39.14
N TRP A 101 -22.30 6.16 38.19
CA TRP A 101 -23.74 6.06 38.43
C TRP A 101 -24.08 4.97 39.44
N ALA A 102 -23.49 3.77 39.32
CA ALA A 102 -23.74 2.66 40.24
C ALA A 102 -23.25 2.94 41.67
N ASP A 103 -22.17 3.71 41.81
CA ASP A 103 -21.62 4.15 43.09
C ASP A 103 -22.38 5.34 43.70
N THR A 104 -23.33 5.94 42.96
CA THR A 104 -24.15 7.04 43.49
C THR A 104 -25.14 6.51 44.52
N PRO A 105 -25.16 7.02 45.77
CA PRO A 105 -26.07 6.54 46.80
C PRO A 105 -27.54 6.78 46.40
N LEU A 106 -28.41 5.84 46.76
CA LEU A 106 -29.83 5.96 46.48
C LEU A 106 -30.43 7.14 47.27
N PRO A 107 -31.40 7.87 46.69
CA PRO A 107 -32.13 8.91 47.43
C PRO A 107 -32.87 8.32 48.64
N ASP A 108 -32.88 9.08 49.74
CA ASP A 108 -33.47 8.65 51.02
C ASP A 108 -34.93 8.21 50.88
N ASP A 109 -35.70 8.81 49.98
CA ASP A 109 -37.10 8.45 49.74
C ASP A 109 -37.25 7.03 49.20
N VAL A 110 -36.34 6.60 48.32
CA VAL A 110 -36.34 5.25 47.75
C VAL A 110 -35.88 4.23 48.80
N VAL A 111 -34.86 4.59 49.59
CA VAL A 111 -34.40 3.76 50.71
C VAL A 111 -35.51 3.58 51.74
N ARG A 112 -36.22 4.66 52.07
CA ARG A 112 -37.37 4.64 53.00
C ARG A 112 -38.50 3.77 52.47
N LEU A 113 -38.81 3.86 51.17
CA LEU A 113 -39.82 3.03 50.52
C LEU A 113 -39.44 1.54 50.53
N GLN A 114 -38.17 1.21 50.27
CA GLN A 114 -37.70 -0.19 50.33
C GLN A 114 -37.71 -0.74 51.77
N ALA A 115 -37.42 0.11 52.75
CA ALA A 115 -37.47 -0.25 54.16
C ALA A 115 -38.91 -0.29 54.72
N SER A 116 -39.91 0.16 53.96
CA SER A 116 -41.32 0.11 54.39
C SER A 116 -41.83 -1.33 54.53
N PRO A 117 -42.67 -1.61 55.53
CA PRO A 117 -43.27 -2.93 55.71
C PRO A 117 -44.06 -3.38 54.47
N ALA A 118 -44.06 -4.69 54.19
CA ALA A 118 -44.87 -5.24 53.10
C ALA A 118 -46.36 -5.07 53.43
N LEU A 119 -47.04 -4.19 52.68
CA LEU A 119 -48.47 -3.98 52.81
C LEU A 119 -49.20 -5.18 52.17
N THR A 120 -49.83 -6.02 52.99
CA THR A 120 -50.45 -7.27 52.55
C THR A 120 -51.97 -7.19 52.29
N GLY A 121 -52.58 -6.03 52.54
CA GLY A 121 -54.02 -5.80 52.35
C GLY A 121 -54.38 -4.32 52.18
N ALA A 122 -55.61 -4.03 51.77
CA ALA A 122 -56.09 -2.68 51.52
C ALA A 122 -56.18 -1.82 52.80
N ASP A 123 -56.46 -2.44 53.95
CA ASP A 123 -56.55 -1.75 55.24
C ASP A 123 -55.18 -1.22 55.70
N ASP A 124 -54.12 -2.03 55.56
CA ASP A 124 -52.73 -1.61 55.86
C ASP A 124 -52.30 -0.38 55.04
N TYR A 125 -52.81 -0.27 53.80
CA TYR A 125 -52.48 0.84 52.90
C TYR A 125 -53.09 2.16 53.37
N VAL A 126 -54.35 2.12 53.86
CA VAL A 126 -55.07 3.33 54.29
C VAL A 126 -54.51 3.89 55.60
N GLU A 127 -54.01 3.04 56.50
CA GLU A 127 -53.39 3.49 57.77
C GLU A 127 -52.09 4.27 57.57
N HIS A 128 -51.38 4.04 56.46
CA HIS A 128 -50.08 4.66 56.18
C HIS A 128 -50.14 5.85 55.21
N VAL A 129 -51.31 6.20 54.66
CA VAL A 129 -51.49 7.40 53.84
C VAL A 129 -51.64 8.61 54.76
N PRO A 130 -50.74 9.61 54.72
CA PRO A 130 -50.93 10.84 55.48
C PRO A 130 -52.18 11.57 54.99
N ASP A 131 -52.96 12.17 55.90
CA ASP A 131 -54.05 13.08 55.52
C ASP A 131 -53.52 14.14 54.56
N GLY A 132 -54.09 14.19 53.36
CA GLY A 132 -53.50 14.87 52.21
C GLY A 132 -53.20 16.35 52.47
N GLU A 133 -51.93 16.74 52.32
CA GLU A 133 -51.53 18.14 52.22
C GLU A 133 -52.05 18.72 50.89
N THR A 134 -52.69 19.89 50.93
CA THR A 134 -53.22 20.54 49.73
C THR A 134 -52.11 20.87 48.74
N VAL A 135 -52.18 20.31 47.52
CA VAL A 135 -51.25 20.64 46.43
C VAL A 135 -51.28 22.12 46.08
N HIS A 136 -50.10 22.73 45.93
CA HIS A 136 -49.96 24.14 45.56
C HIS A 136 -50.65 24.45 44.22
N ALA A 137 -51.41 25.55 44.18
CA ALA A 137 -52.08 26.03 42.98
C ALA A 137 -51.08 26.37 41.86
N ALA A 138 -51.43 26.02 40.63
CA ALA A 138 -50.59 26.07 39.43
C ALA A 138 -50.29 27.49 38.87
N ASP A 139 -50.32 28.54 39.70
CA ASP A 139 -50.26 29.94 39.22
C ASP A 139 -48.94 30.67 39.50
N ALA A 140 -47.93 30.02 40.08
CA ALA A 140 -46.59 30.61 40.21
C ALA A 140 -45.76 30.45 38.92
N ARG A 141 -46.19 31.13 37.84
CA ARG A 141 -45.35 31.36 36.66
C ARG A 141 -44.19 32.28 37.06
N ALA A 142 -43.00 31.72 37.24
CA ALA A 142 -41.78 32.51 37.35
C ALA A 142 -41.51 33.26 36.03
N PRO A 143 -41.23 34.58 36.05
CA PRO A 143 -40.78 35.31 34.86
C PRO A 143 -39.32 34.95 34.60
N HIS A 144 -39.07 34.12 33.59
CA HIS A 144 -37.71 33.86 33.13
C HIS A 144 -37.15 35.09 32.39
N GLN A 145 -36.00 35.53 32.90
CA GLN A 145 -35.10 36.54 32.37
C GLN A 145 -34.58 36.16 30.98
N ARG A 146 -34.24 37.20 30.21
CA ARG A 146 -33.46 37.13 28.95
C ARG A 146 -32.03 36.67 29.19
#